data_AF-M0DSF6-F1
#
_entry.id   AF-M0DSF6-F1
#
_cell.length_a   1.000
_cell.length_b   1.000
_cell.length_c   1.000
_cell.angle_alpha   90.00
_cell.angle_beta   90.00
_cell.angle_gamma   90.00
#
_symmetry.space_group_name_H-M   'P 1'
#
loop_
_entity.id
_entity.type
_entity.pdbx_description
1 polymer ?
#
loop_
_entity_poly.entity_id
_entity_poly.type
_entity_poly.pdbx_seq_one_letter_code
_entity_poly.pdbx_strand_id
1 'polypeptide(L)'
;MTAPNADPIRERAASTREGTESDLLSALNAVRERRGTVTVACRYRCATGTAFGGEWRGVPVGPLLDAAPADTTHLRAESADGYWAHVAVRNALDAVVATERLDGTGDGLPRLVGPGFDSSRTVRDLAALVPVALPPGTDPETAALRDDPSEADAAGRDGGGPTESAGNDA
;
A
#
# COMPACT_ATOMS: atom_id res chain seq x y z
N MET A 1 7.62 -9.16 40.87
CA MET A 1 7.16 -8.06 40.01
C MET A 1 7.93 -8.18 38.71
N THR A 2 7.35 -8.88 37.74
CA THR A 2 7.95 -9.07 36.41
C THR A 2 7.45 -7.94 35.54
N ALA A 3 8.34 -7.04 35.11
CA ALA A 3 8.01 -6.06 34.08
C ALA A 3 7.72 -6.83 32.77
N PRO A 4 6.67 -6.47 32.01
CA PRO A 4 6.50 -7.03 30.68
C PRO A 4 7.60 -6.43 29.80
N ASN A 5 8.42 -7.30 29.21
CA ASN A 5 9.32 -6.93 28.12
C ASN A 5 8.47 -6.44 26.95
N ALA A 6 8.37 -5.12 26.80
CA ALA A 6 7.87 -4.50 25.59
C ALA A 6 8.87 -4.76 24.46
N ASP A 7 8.38 -5.32 23.36
CA ASP A 7 9.15 -5.77 22.22
C ASP A 7 9.63 -4.54 21.40
N PRO A 8 10.94 -4.20 21.38
CA PRO A 8 11.43 -2.92 20.85
C PRO A 8 11.28 -2.78 19.33
N ILE A 9 11.03 -3.88 18.61
CA ILE A 9 10.80 -3.88 17.16
C ILE A 9 9.41 -3.33 16.82
N ARG A 10 8.40 -3.63 17.65
CA ARG A 10 7.01 -3.20 17.43
C ARG A 10 6.84 -1.69 17.64
N GLU A 11 7.58 -1.13 18.60
CA GLU A 11 7.53 0.30 18.93
C GLU A 11 8.18 1.16 17.84
N ARG A 12 9.30 0.70 17.25
CA ARG A 12 9.92 1.36 16.09
C ARG A 12 9.03 1.37 14.84
N ALA A 13 8.35 0.27 14.54
CA ALA A 13 7.43 0.21 13.40
C ALA A 13 6.21 1.12 13.60
N ALA A 14 5.70 1.23 14.83
CA ALA A 14 4.62 2.15 15.18
C ALA A 14 5.05 3.62 15.01
N SER A 15 6.22 4.00 15.53
CA SER A 15 6.72 5.39 15.41
C SER A 15 7.04 5.80 13.96
N THR A 16 7.53 4.87 13.12
CA THR A 16 7.72 5.17 11.69
C THR A 16 6.37 5.38 10.99
N ARG A 17 5.34 4.58 11.31
CA ARG A 17 4.00 4.73 10.72
C ARG A 17 3.31 6.02 11.14
N GLU A 18 3.40 6.40 12.41
CA GLU A 18 2.84 7.69 12.90
C GLU A 18 3.49 8.89 12.20
N GLY A 19 4.81 8.82 11.94
CA GLY A 19 5.53 9.81 11.14
C GLY A 19 4.99 9.91 9.71
N THR A 20 4.86 8.78 9.02
CA THR A 20 4.37 8.73 7.65
C THR A 20 2.91 9.17 7.51
N GLU A 21 2.04 8.79 8.46
CA GLU A 21 0.63 9.22 8.47
C GLU A 21 0.52 10.74 8.68
N SER A 22 1.33 11.29 9.59
CA SER A 22 1.40 12.74 9.81
C SER A 22 1.88 13.48 8.56
N ASP A 23 2.87 12.91 7.85
CA ASP A 23 3.38 13.47 6.59
C ASP A 23 2.32 13.46 5.49
N LEU A 24 1.57 12.36 5.34
CA LEU A 24 0.47 12.26 4.40
C LEU A 24 -0.62 13.31 4.69
N LEU A 25 -1.05 13.42 5.95
CA LEU A 25 -2.07 14.39 6.34
C LEU A 25 -1.62 15.83 6.06
N SER A 26 -0.36 16.15 6.38
CA SER A 26 0.24 17.44 6.09
C SER A 26 0.24 17.75 4.59
N ALA A 27 0.67 16.78 3.76
CA ALA A 27 0.67 16.92 2.30
C ALA A 27 -0.74 17.11 1.73
N LEU A 28 -1.73 16.33 2.21
CA LEU A 28 -3.13 16.46 1.80
C LEU A 28 -3.70 17.84 2.15
N ASN A 29 -3.45 18.34 3.36
CA ASN A 29 -3.89 19.68 3.77
C ASN A 29 -3.28 20.75 2.86
N ALA A 30 -1.97 20.66 2.62
CA ALA A 30 -1.27 21.63 1.78
C ALA A 30 -1.80 21.64 0.33
N VAL A 31 -2.08 20.47 -0.27
CA VAL A 31 -2.70 20.42 -1.60
C VAL A 31 -4.14 20.93 -1.58
N ARG A 32 -4.92 20.54 -0.57
CA ARG A 32 -6.31 21.00 -0.41
C ARG A 32 -6.39 22.53 -0.35
N GLU A 33 -5.48 23.17 0.37
CA GLU A 33 -5.43 24.64 0.46
C GLU A 33 -5.09 25.29 -0.89
N ARG A 34 -4.18 24.70 -1.66
CA ARG A 34 -3.74 25.25 -2.96
C ARG A 34 -4.68 24.95 -4.11
N ARG A 35 -5.36 23.80 -4.09
CA ARG A 35 -6.07 23.22 -5.25
C ARG A 35 -7.53 22.87 -4.96
N GLY A 36 -7.96 22.92 -3.71
CA GLY A 36 -9.29 22.48 -3.29
C GLY A 36 -9.44 20.96 -3.26
N THR A 37 -10.69 20.52 -3.20
CA THR A 37 -11.08 19.11 -3.35
C THR A 37 -11.84 18.90 -4.65
N VAL A 38 -11.81 17.68 -5.15
CA VAL A 38 -12.56 17.25 -6.33
C VAL A 38 -13.49 16.10 -5.97
N THR A 39 -14.54 15.93 -6.75
CA THR A 39 -15.47 14.81 -6.64
C THR A 39 -15.28 13.85 -7.80
N VAL A 40 -15.20 12.56 -7.50
CA VAL A 40 -15.09 11.48 -8.49
C VAL A 40 -16.12 10.39 -8.22
N ALA A 41 -16.75 9.90 -9.29
CA ALA A 41 -17.61 8.73 -9.24
C ALA A 41 -16.87 7.55 -9.87
N CYS A 42 -16.69 6.47 -9.13
CA CYS A 42 -15.95 5.30 -9.60
C CYS A 42 -16.69 4.01 -9.28
N ARG A 43 -16.58 3.02 -10.18
CA ARG A 43 -17.07 1.67 -9.98
C ARG A 43 -15.97 0.67 -10.29
N TYR A 44 -15.85 -0.32 -9.43
CA TYR A 44 -14.81 -1.34 -9.46
C TYR A 44 -15.47 -2.72 -9.49
N ARG A 45 -14.80 -3.67 -10.14
CA ARG A 45 -15.16 -5.09 -10.09
C ARG A 45 -14.05 -5.84 -9.39
N CYS A 46 -14.41 -6.59 -8.35
CA CYS A 46 -13.53 -7.54 -7.71
C CYS A 46 -13.40 -8.79 -8.57
N ALA A 47 -12.26 -9.48 -8.49
CA ALA A 47 -12.03 -10.76 -9.13
C ALA A 47 -13.05 -11.84 -8.70
N THR A 48 -13.67 -11.69 -7.53
CA THR A 48 -14.76 -12.55 -7.03
C THR A 48 -16.12 -12.30 -7.72
N GLY A 49 -16.19 -11.37 -8.67
CA GLY A 49 -17.41 -11.02 -9.41
C GLY A 49 -18.29 -9.97 -8.71
N THR A 50 -17.94 -9.56 -7.49
CA THR A 50 -18.67 -8.52 -6.76
C THR A 50 -18.26 -7.13 -7.28
N ALA A 51 -19.22 -6.24 -7.50
CA ALA A 51 -18.95 -4.85 -7.86
C ALA A 51 -19.19 -3.94 -6.66
N PHE A 52 -18.34 -2.94 -6.48
CA PHE A 52 -18.58 -1.85 -5.56
C PHE A 52 -18.21 -0.53 -6.23
N GLY A 53 -18.71 0.57 -5.70
CA GLY A 53 -18.41 1.89 -6.22
C GLY A 53 -18.98 2.95 -5.31
N GLY A 54 -18.77 4.19 -5.70
CA GLY A 54 -19.47 5.30 -5.10
C GLY A 54 -18.97 6.66 -5.57
N GLU A 55 -19.50 7.68 -4.93
CA GLU A 55 -19.11 9.07 -5.10
C GLU A 55 -18.21 9.51 -3.95
N TRP A 56 -17.04 10.02 -4.31
CA TRP A 56 -15.96 10.33 -3.37
C TRP A 56 -15.55 11.77 -3.53
N ARG A 57 -15.26 12.45 -2.42
CA ARG A 57 -14.64 13.77 -2.41
C ARG A 57 -13.28 13.69 -1.74
N GLY A 58 -12.28 14.34 -2.33
CA GLY A 58 -10.95 14.36 -1.75
C GLY A 58 -9.94 15.19 -2.52
N VAL A 59 -8.68 14.96 -2.21
CA VAL A 59 -7.54 15.70 -2.75
C VAL A 59 -7.03 15.00 -4.01
N PRO A 60 -6.85 15.72 -5.14
CA PRO A 60 -6.28 15.12 -6.35
C PRO A 60 -4.84 14.68 -6.09
N VAL A 61 -4.48 13.50 -6.60
CA VAL A 61 -3.14 12.92 -6.40
C VAL A 61 -2.09 13.58 -7.28
N GLY A 62 -2.46 14.09 -8.46
CA GLY A 62 -1.53 14.77 -9.38
C GLY A 62 -0.65 15.82 -8.69
N PRO A 63 -1.20 16.80 -7.96
CA PRO A 63 -0.40 17.79 -7.23
C PRO A 63 0.44 17.25 -6.07
N LEU A 64 0.18 16.04 -5.56
CA LEU A 64 1.06 15.36 -4.59
C LEU A 64 2.31 14.80 -5.28
N LEU A 65 2.20 14.45 -6.56
CA LEU A 65 3.31 13.95 -7.38
C LEU A 65 4.26 15.07 -7.85
N ASP A 66 3.89 16.35 -7.73
CA ASP A 66 4.75 17.48 -8.13
C ASP A 66 6.10 17.47 -7.39
N ALA A 67 6.17 16.88 -6.19
CA ALA A 67 7.38 16.75 -5.40
C ALA A 67 8.11 15.40 -5.58
N ALA A 68 7.57 14.48 -6.39
CA ALA A 68 8.14 13.17 -6.59
C ALA A 68 9.43 13.21 -7.44
N PRO A 69 10.37 12.28 -7.23
CA PRO A 69 11.52 12.11 -8.12
C PRO A 69 11.11 11.91 -9.58
N ALA A 70 11.89 12.44 -10.53
CA ALA A 70 11.56 12.41 -11.96
C ALA A 70 11.52 10.99 -12.58
N ASP A 71 12.18 10.03 -11.95
CA ASP A 71 12.21 8.61 -12.33
C ASP A 71 11.08 7.80 -11.66
N THR A 72 10.18 8.45 -10.92
CA THR A 72 9.00 7.79 -10.33
C THR A 72 8.13 7.20 -11.43
N THR A 73 7.88 5.89 -11.34
CA THR A 73 6.98 5.18 -12.26
C THR A 73 5.69 4.75 -11.58
N HIS A 74 5.73 4.55 -10.26
CA HIS A 74 4.63 4.08 -9.45
C HIS A 74 4.51 4.86 -8.13
N LEU A 75 3.32 4.82 -7.55
CA LEU A 75 3.09 5.10 -6.14
C LEU A 75 2.84 3.79 -5.41
N ARG A 76 3.52 3.57 -4.29
CA ARG A 76 3.12 2.57 -3.30
C ARG A 76 2.14 3.23 -2.34
N ALA A 77 0.91 2.75 -2.35
CA ALA A 77 -0.14 3.18 -1.44
C ALA A 77 -0.21 2.19 -0.28
N GLU A 78 -0.01 2.68 0.94
CA GLU A 78 0.05 1.85 2.15
C GLU A 78 -1.15 2.15 3.05
N SER A 79 -1.81 1.10 3.51
CA SER A 79 -2.89 1.12 4.49
C SER A 79 -2.33 1.01 5.91
N ALA A 80 -3.04 1.58 6.87
CA ALA A 80 -2.72 1.46 8.30
C ALA A 80 -2.72 0.00 8.80
N ASP A 81 -3.46 -0.90 8.14
CA ASP A 81 -3.49 -2.34 8.46
C ASP A 81 -2.28 -3.13 7.92
N GLY A 82 -1.36 -2.46 7.22
CA GLY A 82 -0.18 -3.05 6.61
C GLY A 82 -0.39 -3.57 5.18
N TYR A 83 -1.62 -3.54 4.66
CA TYR A 83 -1.85 -3.79 3.25
C TYR A 83 -1.25 -2.67 2.40
N TRP A 84 -0.75 -3.00 1.20
CA TRP A 84 -0.28 -1.99 0.27
C TRP A 84 -0.40 -2.45 -1.17
N ALA A 85 -0.40 -1.48 -2.10
CA ALA A 85 -0.47 -1.75 -3.52
C ALA A 85 0.34 -0.73 -4.34
N HIS A 86 0.93 -1.19 -5.44
CA HIS A 86 1.52 -0.31 -6.45
C HIS A 86 0.47 0.19 -7.44
N VAL A 87 0.52 1.50 -7.71
CA VAL A 87 -0.30 2.20 -8.69
C VAL A 87 0.61 2.90 -9.69
N ALA A 88 0.46 2.62 -10.98
CA ALA A 88 1.22 3.34 -12.01
C ALA A 88 0.92 4.84 -11.96
N VAL A 89 1.95 5.69 -12.08
CA VAL A 89 1.80 7.16 -12.05
C VAL A 89 0.73 7.65 -13.02
N ARG A 90 0.66 7.06 -14.22
CA ARG A 90 -0.37 7.41 -15.21
C ARG A 90 -1.79 7.26 -14.66
N ASN A 91 -2.08 6.21 -13.91
CA ASN A 91 -3.40 6.01 -13.30
C ASN A 91 -3.58 6.89 -12.06
N ALA A 92 -2.50 7.14 -11.32
CA ALA A 92 -2.52 7.99 -10.14
C ALA A 92 -2.80 9.47 -10.47
N LEU A 93 -2.42 9.97 -11.65
CA LEU A 93 -2.68 11.36 -12.05
C LEU A 93 -4.19 11.70 -12.06
N ASP A 94 -5.04 10.73 -12.38
CA ASP A 94 -6.51 10.87 -12.38
C ASP A 94 -7.15 10.42 -11.06
N ALA A 95 -6.34 10.05 -10.06
CA ALA A 95 -6.81 9.54 -8.79
C ALA A 95 -6.99 10.64 -7.74
N VAL A 96 -7.72 10.28 -6.69
CA VAL A 96 -8.07 11.13 -5.56
C VAL A 96 -7.79 10.36 -4.26
N VAL A 97 -7.18 11.04 -3.28
CA VAL A 97 -7.23 10.58 -1.89
C VAL A 97 -8.53 11.09 -1.30
N ALA A 98 -9.54 10.23 -1.29
CA ALA A 98 -10.85 10.51 -0.75
C ALA A 98 -10.77 10.69 0.76
N THR A 99 -11.34 11.78 1.26
CA THR A 99 -11.52 12.06 2.68
C THR A 99 -12.99 12.06 3.07
N GLU A 100 -13.88 11.94 2.09
CA GLU A 100 -15.33 11.89 2.29
C GLU A 100 -15.95 10.97 1.23
N ARG A 101 -16.99 10.23 1.63
CA ARG A 101 -17.87 9.50 0.74
C ARG A 101 -19.23 10.20 0.72
N LEU A 102 -19.75 10.50 -0.47
CA LEU A 102 -20.95 11.32 -0.66
C LEU A 102 -22.24 10.50 -0.76
N ASP A 103 -22.14 9.21 -1.07
CA ASP A 103 -23.27 8.32 -1.34
C ASP A 103 -23.48 7.21 -0.29
N GLY A 104 -22.78 7.27 0.84
CA GLY A 104 -22.86 6.25 1.87
C GLY A 104 -21.91 6.48 3.05
N THR A 105 -21.63 5.43 3.82
CA THR A 105 -20.72 5.49 4.97
C THR A 105 -19.27 5.66 4.54
N GLY A 106 -18.55 6.52 5.27
CA GLY A 106 -17.13 6.82 5.04
C GLY A 106 -16.16 5.75 5.57
N ASP A 107 -16.54 4.48 5.53
CA ASP A 107 -15.69 3.40 6.05
C ASP A 107 -14.42 3.25 5.19
N GLY A 108 -13.26 3.09 5.84
CA GLY A 108 -11.98 2.92 5.16
C GLY A 108 -11.39 4.21 4.59
N LEU A 109 -11.82 5.39 5.06
CA LEU A 109 -11.22 6.68 4.72
C LEU A 109 -10.04 6.99 5.66
N PRO A 110 -8.99 7.71 5.19
CA PRO A 110 -8.80 8.18 3.82
C PRO A 110 -8.62 7.02 2.83
N ARG A 111 -9.13 7.15 1.60
CA ARG A 111 -9.12 6.07 0.61
C ARG A 111 -8.54 6.54 -0.71
N LEU A 112 -7.62 5.77 -1.28
CA LEU A 112 -7.19 6.01 -2.64
C LEU A 112 -8.23 5.47 -3.63
N VAL A 113 -8.73 6.33 -4.51
CA VAL A 113 -9.74 5.98 -5.53
C VAL A 113 -9.38 6.62 -6.87
N GLY A 114 -9.66 5.93 -7.98
CA GLY A 114 -9.35 6.44 -9.31
C GLY A 114 -9.99 5.60 -10.41
N PRO A 115 -10.36 6.20 -11.56
CA PRO A 115 -11.10 5.52 -12.62
C PRO A 115 -10.30 4.41 -13.33
N GLY A 116 -8.96 4.45 -13.26
CA GLY A 116 -8.07 3.47 -13.88
C GLY A 116 -7.65 2.31 -12.96
N PHE A 117 -8.24 2.20 -11.77
CA PHE A 117 -7.81 1.22 -10.78
C PHE A 117 -8.57 -0.10 -10.88
N ASP A 118 -7.86 -1.19 -10.60
CA ASP A 118 -8.51 -2.41 -10.13
C ASP A 118 -8.96 -2.23 -8.67
N SER A 119 -9.97 -3.01 -8.26
CA SER A 119 -10.45 -3.06 -6.88
C SER A 119 -9.35 -3.17 -5.82
N SER A 120 -8.32 -3.99 -6.04
CA SER A 120 -7.17 -4.18 -5.13
C SER A 120 -6.36 -2.90 -4.92
N ARG A 121 -6.33 -2.01 -5.91
CA ARG A 121 -5.60 -0.75 -5.87
C ARG A 121 -6.38 0.40 -5.22
N THR A 122 -7.59 0.13 -4.74
CA THR A 122 -8.42 1.11 -4.00
C THR A 122 -8.14 1.07 -2.50
N VAL A 123 -6.89 1.33 -2.12
CA VAL A 123 -6.36 1.17 -0.76
C VAL A 123 -7.16 2.00 0.25
N ARG A 124 -7.69 1.32 1.26
CA ARG A 124 -8.45 1.88 2.39
C ARG A 124 -7.49 2.31 3.50
N ASP A 125 -7.99 3.11 4.43
CA ASP A 125 -7.27 3.49 5.65
C ASP A 125 -5.84 3.96 5.32
N LEU A 126 -5.74 4.77 4.27
CA LEU A 126 -4.49 5.14 3.61
C LEU A 126 -3.62 5.93 4.58
N ALA A 127 -2.46 5.37 4.90
CA ALA A 127 -1.46 5.92 5.80
C ALA A 127 -0.28 6.56 5.04
N ALA A 128 0.04 6.06 3.83
CA ALA A 128 1.16 6.58 3.06
C ALA A 128 0.96 6.56 1.55
N LEU A 129 1.60 7.51 0.86
CA LEU A 129 1.86 7.47 -0.58
C LEU A 129 3.35 7.66 -0.81
N VAL A 130 4.02 6.61 -1.26
CA VAL A 130 5.47 6.59 -1.46
C VAL A 130 5.79 6.53 -2.96
N PRO A 131 6.51 7.51 -3.52
CA PRO A 131 7.03 7.42 -4.89
C PRO A 131 8.02 6.26 -5.04
N VAL A 132 7.86 5.45 -6.07
CA VAL A 132 8.74 4.29 -6.34
C VAL A 132 9.10 4.23 -7.84
N ALA A 133 10.35 3.86 -8.12
CA ALA A 133 10.81 3.50 -9.44
C ALA A 133 10.87 1.96 -9.56
N LEU A 134 9.93 1.35 -10.28
CA LEU A 134 9.99 -0.06 -10.60
C LEU A 134 10.77 -0.29 -11.91
N PRO A 135 11.68 -1.29 -11.97
CA PRO A 135 12.37 -1.64 -13.19
C PRO A 135 11.39 -2.06 -14.31
N PRO A 136 11.75 -1.82 -15.59
CA PRO A 136 10.95 -2.29 -16.71
C PRO A 136 10.73 -3.81 -16.64
N GLY A 137 9.49 -4.25 -16.89
CA GLY A 137 9.13 -5.67 -16.86
C GLY A 137 8.95 -6.27 -15.46
N THR A 138 9.12 -5.49 -14.39
CA THR A 138 8.70 -5.90 -13.05
C THR A 138 7.17 -5.85 -12.99
N ASP A 139 6.56 -6.98 -12.68
CA ASP A 139 5.14 -7.02 -12.39
C ASP A 139 4.88 -6.34 -11.03
N PRO A 140 4.09 -5.24 -10.98
CA PRO A 140 3.81 -4.51 -9.75
C PRO A 140 3.06 -5.35 -8.71
N GLU A 141 2.30 -6.38 -9.13
CA GLU A 141 1.61 -7.30 -8.21
C GLU A 141 2.60 -8.28 -7.59
N THR A 142 3.53 -8.83 -8.37
CA THR A 142 4.63 -9.67 -7.83
C THR A 142 5.57 -8.87 -6.93
N ALA A 143 5.82 -7.58 -7.22
CA ALA A 143 6.57 -6.71 -6.33
C ALA A 143 5.84 -6.48 -4.99
N ALA A 144 4.50 -6.48 -5.01
CA ALA A 144 3.67 -6.38 -3.80
C ALA A 144 3.91 -7.51 -2.79
N LEU A 145 4.14 -8.71 -3.31
CA LEU A 145 4.34 -9.90 -2.48
C LEU A 145 5.77 -10.00 -1.92
N ARG A 146 6.78 -9.54 -2.66
CA ARG A 146 8.20 -9.65 -2.26
C ARG A 146 8.61 -8.71 -1.14
N ASP A 147 7.93 -7.57 -1.02
CA ASP A 147 8.19 -6.56 0.01
C ASP A 147 7.33 -6.80 1.28
N ASP A 148 6.55 -7.89 1.34
CA ASP A 148 5.90 -8.35 2.57
C ASP A 148 6.94 -9.01 3.49
N PRO A 149 7.20 -8.47 4.70
CA PRO A 149 8.15 -9.08 5.64
C PRO A 149 7.72 -10.47 6.14
N SER A 150 6.55 -10.98 5.78
CA SER A 150 6.05 -12.31 6.14
C SER A 150 6.69 -13.46 5.34
N GLU A 151 7.29 -13.24 4.16
CA GLU A 151 7.85 -14.33 3.34
C GLU A 151 9.38 -14.51 3.44
N ALA A 152 10.08 -13.65 4.18
CA ALA A 152 11.55 -13.72 4.28
C ALA A 152 12.09 -14.90 5.13
N ASP A 153 11.23 -15.64 5.85
CA ASP A 153 11.66 -16.70 6.79
C ASP A 153 11.34 -18.14 6.36
N ALA A 154 10.81 -18.39 5.16
CA ALA A 154 10.43 -19.75 4.73
C ALA A 154 11.45 -20.48 3.82
N ALA A 155 12.43 -19.80 3.24
CA ALA A 155 13.38 -20.39 2.30
C ALA A 155 14.73 -20.69 2.96
N GLY A 156 14.76 -21.63 3.92
CA GLY A 156 15.98 -21.86 4.69
C GLY A 156 16.14 -23.18 5.43
N ARG A 157 15.43 -24.27 5.07
CA ARG A 157 15.83 -25.64 5.48
C ARG A 157 15.39 -26.68 4.47
N ASP A 158 16.21 -26.90 3.44
CA ASP A 158 16.28 -28.18 2.77
C ASP A 158 17.75 -28.47 2.42
N GLY A 159 18.29 -29.55 2.98
CA GLY A 159 19.67 -29.94 2.78
C GLY A 159 20.15 -30.96 3.81
N GLY A 160 19.75 -32.23 3.63
CA GLY A 160 20.23 -33.31 4.48
C GLY A 160 19.64 -34.69 4.20
N GLY A 161 19.63 -35.14 2.94
CA GLY A 161 19.77 -36.57 2.63
C GLY A 161 21.19 -36.81 2.09
N PRO A 162 21.78 -38.02 2.20
CA PRO A 162 21.09 -39.29 2.00
C PRO A 162 21.36 -40.38 3.05
N THR A 163 20.46 -41.36 3.06
CA THR A 163 20.66 -42.69 3.63
C THR A 163 21.64 -43.49 2.77
N GLU A 164 22.73 -43.98 3.36
CA GLU A 164 23.55 -45.05 2.78
C GLU A 164 23.57 -46.25 3.74
N SER A 165 23.19 -47.40 3.19
CA SER A 165 23.10 -48.71 3.84
C SER A 165 24.33 -49.56 3.54
N ALA A 166 24.60 -50.52 4.45
CA ALA A 166 25.58 -51.63 4.41
C ALA A 166 27.05 -51.25 4.66
N GLY A 167 27.87 -51.97 5.43
CA GLY A 167 27.77 -53.23 6.15
C GLY A 167 29.19 -53.76 6.43
N ASN A 168 29.34 -54.55 7.49
CA ASN A 168 30.33 -55.62 7.74
C ASN A 168 31.54 -55.41 8.69
N ASP A 169 31.59 -56.34 9.66
CA ASP A 169 32.67 -57.02 10.41
C ASP A 169 33.84 -56.25 11.08
N ALA A 170 33.93 -56.39 12.40
CA ALA A 170 34.91 -57.26 13.08
C ALA A 170 34.48 -57.57 14.53
#